data_AF-A0A531MSJ5-F1
#
_entry.id   AF-A0A531MSJ5-F1
#
_cell.length_a   1.000
_cell.length_b   1.000
_cell.length_c   1.000
_cell.angle_alpha   90.00
_cell.angle_beta   90.00
_cell.angle_gamma   90.00
#
_symmetry.space_group_name_H-M   'P 1'
#
loop_
_entity.id
_entity.type
_entity.pdbx_description
1 polymer ?
#
loop_
_entity_poly.entity_id
_entity_poly.type
_entity_poly.pdbx_seq_one_letter_code
_entity_poly.pdbx_strand_id
1 'polypeptide(L)'
;YALTQEITSAHGLPAYEISNHARPGAESRHNLTYWRYGEYVGVGPGAHGRFVENGHRVVTIAEKMPETWANLVEAKGHGITGGELLTRSEEADEFLLMGLRLAEGIDLTRYEAFSGRGLSSARLSVLQGEGLVAPIGNARLRATPAGMIVLDAVVADLAR
;
A
#
# COMPACT_ATOMS: atom_id res chain seq x y z
N TYR A 1 14.37 11.82 -7.75
CA TYR A 1 13.85 10.46 -7.97
C TYR A 1 14.76 9.64 -8.89
N ALA A 2 14.90 9.99 -10.18
CA ALA A 2 15.68 9.21 -11.15
C ALA A 2 17.14 8.95 -10.74
N LEU A 3 17.88 9.99 -10.30
CA LEU A 3 19.28 9.85 -9.88
C LEU A 3 19.46 8.85 -8.73
N THR A 4 18.57 8.88 -7.73
CA THR A 4 18.58 7.91 -6.63
C THR A 4 18.42 6.48 -7.14
N GLN A 5 17.46 6.26 -8.05
CA GLN A 5 17.22 4.93 -8.63
C GLN A 5 18.41 4.42 -9.43
N GLU A 6 19.03 5.29 -10.23
CA GLU A 6 20.22 4.97 -11.02
C GLU A 6 21.40 4.55 -10.12
N ILE A 7 21.75 5.39 -9.15
CA ILE A 7 22.89 5.14 -8.26
C ILE A 7 22.67 3.87 -7.44
N THR A 8 21.52 3.75 -6.78
CA THR A 8 21.23 2.59 -5.90
C THR A 8 21.19 1.28 -6.70
N SER A 9 20.57 1.28 -7.89
CA SER A 9 20.57 0.11 -8.77
C SER A 9 21.97 -0.26 -9.24
N ALA A 10 22.82 0.71 -9.60
CA ALA A 10 24.21 0.47 -9.98
C ALA A 10 25.04 -0.17 -8.84
N HIS A 11 24.65 0.06 -7.59
CA HIS A 11 25.27 -0.57 -6.41
C HIS A 11 24.57 -1.87 -5.96
N GLY A 12 23.63 -2.40 -6.76
CA GLY A 12 22.91 -3.65 -6.47
C GLY A 12 21.85 -3.51 -5.37
N LEU A 13 21.31 -2.30 -5.20
CA LEU A 13 20.24 -1.95 -4.28
C LEU A 13 19.03 -1.41 -5.08
N PRO A 14 18.37 -2.24 -5.92
CA PRO A 14 17.18 -1.76 -6.63
C PRO A 14 16.08 -1.30 -5.68
N ALA A 15 15.23 -0.39 -6.14
CA ALA A 15 13.98 -0.10 -5.46
C ALA A 15 13.05 -1.32 -5.52
N TYR A 16 12.60 -1.77 -4.36
CA TYR A 16 11.53 -2.77 -4.26
C TYR A 16 10.16 -2.09 -4.02
N GLU A 17 10.17 -0.82 -3.64
CA GLU A 17 9.00 0.04 -3.44
C GLU A 17 9.34 1.52 -3.68
N ILE A 18 8.34 2.40 -3.61
CA ILE A 18 8.43 3.83 -3.99
C ILE A 18 9.57 4.62 -3.35
N SER A 19 9.96 4.28 -2.12
CA SER A 19 10.83 5.06 -1.22
C SER A 19 12.03 4.29 -0.66
N ASN A 20 12.08 2.96 -0.79
CA ASN A 20 13.18 2.15 -0.24
C ASN A 20 13.84 1.20 -1.25
N HIS A 21 15.10 0.92 -0.94
CA HIS A 21 16.04 0.19 -1.78
C HIS A 21 16.71 -0.89 -0.95
N ALA A 22 16.86 -2.08 -1.52
CA ALA A 22 17.52 -3.19 -0.84
C ALA A 22 18.13 -4.14 -1.85
N ARG A 23 19.11 -4.95 -1.39
CA ARG A 23 19.52 -6.12 -2.16
C ARG A 23 18.32 -7.07 -2.25
N PRO A 24 18.16 -7.83 -3.36
CA PRO A 24 17.16 -8.88 -3.42
C PRO A 24 17.26 -9.82 -2.23
N GLY A 25 16.15 -10.04 -1.51
CA GLY A 25 16.07 -10.86 -0.30
C GLY A 25 16.39 -10.11 1.01
N ALA A 26 16.73 -8.82 0.96
CA ALA A 26 16.96 -7.97 2.12
C ALA A 26 15.89 -6.87 2.27
N GLU A 27 14.73 -7.03 1.62
CA GLU A 27 13.64 -6.07 1.68
C GLU A 27 13.01 -6.01 3.07
N SER A 28 12.57 -4.81 3.48
CA SER A 28 11.89 -4.63 4.77
C SER A 28 10.57 -5.41 4.78
N ARG A 29 10.53 -6.49 5.58
CA ARG A 29 9.32 -7.26 5.83
C ARG A 29 8.19 -6.41 6.41
N HIS A 30 8.54 -5.44 7.25
CA HIS A 30 7.60 -4.48 7.81
C HIS A 30 6.96 -3.67 6.68
N ASN A 31 7.74 -2.91 5.90
CA ASN A 31 7.21 -2.07 4.81
C ASN A 31 6.41 -2.89 3.79
N LEU A 32 6.91 -4.05 3.40
CA LEU A 32 6.20 -4.94 2.47
C LEU A 32 4.85 -5.39 3.02
N THR A 33 4.70 -5.57 4.33
CA THR A 33 3.40 -5.91 4.93
C THR A 33 2.39 -4.77 4.73
N TYR A 34 2.79 -3.51 4.95
CA TYR A 34 1.93 -2.34 4.70
C TYR A 34 1.56 -2.25 3.21
N TRP A 35 2.56 -2.23 2.33
CA TRP A 35 2.35 -2.01 0.91
C TRP A 35 1.61 -3.15 0.21
N ARG A 36 1.77 -4.40 0.68
CA ARG A 36 0.99 -5.55 0.19
C ARG A 36 -0.41 -5.62 0.78
N TYR A 37 -0.81 -4.61 1.56
CA TYR A 37 -2.11 -4.58 2.23
C TYR A 37 -2.32 -5.81 3.12
N GLY A 38 -1.28 -6.18 3.86
CA GLY A 38 -1.30 -7.24 4.85
C GLY A 38 -1.87 -6.78 6.19
N GLU A 39 -2.11 -7.73 7.08
CA GLU A 39 -2.63 -7.46 8.41
C GLU A 39 -1.52 -7.08 9.39
N TYR A 40 -1.77 -6.07 10.20
CA TYR A 40 -0.88 -5.66 11.29
C TYR A 40 -1.63 -4.93 12.39
N VAL A 41 -1.10 -5.06 13.60
CA VAL A 41 -1.53 -4.32 14.78
C VAL A 41 -0.56 -3.19 15.06
N GLY A 42 -1.08 -2.02 15.38
CA GLY A 42 -0.30 -0.86 15.82
C GLY A 42 -0.19 -0.84 17.33
N VAL A 43 1.02 -0.77 17.87
CA VAL A 43 1.26 -0.67 19.32
C VAL A 43 2.13 0.54 19.61
N GLY A 44 1.73 1.33 20.59
CA GLY A 44 2.42 2.53 21.02
C GLY A 44 1.74 3.82 20.58
N PRO A 45 2.25 4.98 21.04
CA PRO A 45 1.68 6.28 20.73
C PRO A 45 1.67 6.57 19.22
N GLY A 46 0.54 7.00 18.70
CA GLY A 46 0.33 7.35 17.28
C GLY A 46 0.33 6.15 16.32
N ALA A 47 0.45 4.93 16.85
CA ALA A 47 0.43 3.73 16.03
C ALA A 47 -0.93 3.55 15.35
N HIS A 48 -0.89 2.97 14.16
CA HIS A 48 -2.09 2.58 13.43
C HIS A 48 -2.09 1.06 13.21
N GLY A 49 -3.26 0.45 13.21
CA GLY A 49 -3.44 -0.96 12.84
C GLY A 49 -4.40 -1.09 11.67
N ARG A 50 -4.19 -2.11 10.84
CA ARG A 50 -5.15 -2.60 9.84
C ARG A 50 -5.18 -4.12 9.89
N PHE A 51 -6.28 -4.72 10.30
CA PHE A 51 -6.44 -6.17 10.40
C PHE A 51 -7.89 -6.58 10.09
N VAL A 52 -8.13 -7.85 9.82
CA VAL A 52 -9.47 -8.38 9.58
C VAL A 52 -10.04 -8.93 10.88
N GLU A 53 -11.22 -8.45 11.24
CA GLU A 53 -12.00 -8.97 12.35
C GLU A 53 -13.44 -9.18 11.88
N ASN A 54 -14.02 -10.35 12.15
CA ASN A 54 -15.38 -10.70 11.73
C ASN A 54 -15.66 -10.48 10.23
N GLY A 55 -14.63 -10.68 9.38
CA GLY A 55 -14.74 -10.50 7.92
C GLY A 55 -14.66 -9.06 7.42
N HIS A 56 -14.46 -8.09 8.32
CA HIS A 56 -14.32 -6.68 8.01
C HIS A 56 -12.90 -6.19 8.28
N ARG A 57 -12.42 -5.26 7.45
CA ARG A 57 -11.16 -4.56 7.70
C ARG A 57 -11.38 -3.51 8.78
N VAL A 58 -10.69 -3.68 9.90
CA VAL A 58 -10.68 -2.74 11.02
C VAL A 58 -9.45 -1.86 10.93
N VAL A 59 -9.66 -0.55 10.98
CA VAL A 59 -8.60 0.45 11.16
C VAL A 59 -8.61 0.88 12.62
N THR A 60 -7.44 0.94 13.23
CA THR A 60 -7.27 1.45 14.60
C THR A 60 -6.27 2.59 14.60
N ILE A 61 -6.54 3.60 15.42
CA ILE A 61 -5.71 4.79 15.60
C ILE A 61 -5.44 4.95 17.09
N ALA A 62 -4.18 4.88 17.49
CA ALA A 62 -3.76 5.12 18.86
C ALA A 62 -3.55 6.61 19.15
N GLU A 63 -3.76 6.99 20.42
CA GLU A 63 -3.43 8.30 20.96
C GLU A 63 -1.99 8.67 20.61
N LYS A 64 -1.78 9.88 20.10
CA LYS A 64 -0.50 10.34 19.56
C LYS A 64 0.47 10.80 20.65
N MET A 65 -0.06 11.39 21.72
CA MET A 65 0.76 11.90 22.82
C MET A 65 1.19 10.76 23.74
N PRO A 66 2.49 10.48 23.91
CA PRO A 66 2.97 9.34 24.68
C PRO A 66 2.43 9.26 26.11
N GLU A 67 2.38 10.38 26.82
CA GLU A 67 1.89 10.45 28.20
C GLU A 67 0.39 10.15 28.27
N THR A 68 -0.40 10.74 27.37
CA THR A 68 -1.84 10.48 27.28
C THR A 68 -2.12 9.03 26.88
N TRP A 69 -1.35 8.50 25.93
CA TRP A 69 -1.44 7.09 25.51
C TRP A 69 -1.16 6.15 26.68
N ALA A 70 -0.10 6.41 27.45
CA ALA A 70 0.26 5.58 28.62
C ALA A 70 -0.85 5.60 29.67
N ASN A 71 -1.39 6.79 29.99
CA ASN A 71 -2.51 6.93 30.92
C ASN A 71 -3.76 6.16 30.44
N LEU A 72 -4.05 6.18 29.14
CA LEU A 72 -5.17 5.42 28.56
C LEU A 72 -4.95 3.91 28.67
N VAL A 73 -3.73 3.44 28.42
CA VAL A 73 -3.38 2.03 28.57
C VAL A 73 -3.54 1.57 30.02
N GLU A 74 -3.05 2.35 30.99
CA GLU A 74 -3.22 2.03 32.41
C GLU A 74 -4.70 2.03 32.85
N ALA A 75 -5.49 2.98 32.35
CA ALA A 75 -6.89 3.13 32.76
C ALA A 75 -7.87 2.19 32.04
N LYS A 76 -7.61 1.83 30.77
CA LYS A 76 -8.56 1.12 29.88
C LYS A 76 -7.99 -0.17 29.27
N GLY A 77 -6.70 -0.44 29.44
CA GLY A 77 -6.00 -1.56 28.81
C GLY A 77 -5.54 -1.31 27.37
N HIS A 78 -5.87 -0.17 26.76
CA HIS A 78 -5.42 0.19 25.41
C HIS A 78 -5.34 1.72 25.20
N GLY A 79 -4.50 2.12 24.24
CA GLY A 79 -4.35 3.52 23.83
C GLY A 79 -5.14 3.92 22.58
N ILE A 80 -6.05 3.07 22.08
CA ILE A 80 -6.88 3.36 20.89
C ILE A 80 -7.88 4.49 21.18
N THR A 81 -7.88 5.51 20.32
CA THR A 81 -8.76 6.69 20.41
C THR A 81 -9.62 6.91 19.17
N GLY A 82 -9.34 6.20 18.07
CA GLY A 82 -10.12 6.26 16.86
C GLY A 82 -9.96 5.01 16.01
N GLY A 83 -10.71 4.97 14.92
CA GLY A 83 -10.76 3.83 14.02
C GLY A 83 -12.03 3.84 13.19
N GLU A 84 -12.08 2.93 12.23
CA GLU A 84 -13.22 2.75 11.34
C GLU A 84 -13.26 1.32 10.81
N LEU A 85 -14.42 0.93 10.30
CA LEU A 85 -14.60 -0.30 9.52
C LEU A 85 -14.64 0.11 8.06
N LEU A 86 -13.72 -0.44 7.27
CA LEU A 86 -13.70 -0.13 5.84
C LEU A 86 -14.77 -0.93 5.11
N THR A 87 -15.40 -0.26 4.16
CA THR A 87 -16.18 -0.89 3.11
C THR A 87 -15.27 -1.61 2.13
N ARG A 88 -15.85 -2.53 1.36
CA ARG A 88 -15.14 -3.23 0.28
C ARG A 88 -14.54 -2.30 -0.78
N SER A 89 -15.23 -1.20 -1.08
CA SER A 89 -14.72 -0.17 -2.01
C SER A 89 -13.50 0.54 -1.44
N GLU A 90 -13.54 0.94 -0.16
CA GLU A 90 -12.40 1.58 0.50
C GLU A 90 -11.20 0.62 0.61
N GLU A 91 -11.44 -0.68 0.89
CA GLU A 91 -10.38 -1.68 0.85
C GLU A 91 -9.74 -1.79 -0.56
N ALA A 92 -10.53 -1.70 -1.62
CA ALA A 92 -10.03 -1.76 -2.99
C ALA A 92 -9.20 -0.51 -3.34
N ASP A 93 -9.65 0.67 -2.93
CA ASP A 93 -8.94 1.94 -3.13
C ASP A 93 -7.62 1.95 -2.36
N GLU A 94 -7.62 1.52 -1.09
CA GLU A 94 -6.41 1.37 -0.29
C GLU A 94 -5.46 0.32 -0.88
N PHE A 95 -5.97 -0.84 -1.32
CA PHE A 95 -5.17 -1.89 -1.95
C PHE A 95 -4.47 -1.39 -3.22
N LEU A 96 -5.19 -0.67 -4.08
CA LEU A 96 -4.66 -0.08 -5.31
C LEU A 96 -3.59 0.98 -4.99
N LEU A 97 -3.90 1.89 -4.07
CA LEU A 97 -3.01 2.97 -3.61
C LEU A 97 -1.72 2.39 -3.03
N MET A 98 -1.83 1.46 -2.07
CA MET A 98 -0.69 0.86 -1.39
C MET A 98 0.13 -0.01 -2.34
N GLY A 99 -0.51 -0.92 -3.06
CA GLY A 99 0.20 -1.97 -3.80
C GLY A 99 0.87 -1.47 -5.08
N LEU A 100 0.37 -0.41 -5.73
CA LEU A 100 1.07 0.17 -6.89
C LEU A 100 2.37 0.89 -6.52
N ARG A 101 2.64 1.13 -5.22
CA ARG A 101 3.94 1.59 -4.74
C ARG A 101 5.00 0.48 -4.73
N LEU A 102 4.62 -0.77 -4.95
CA LEU A 102 5.56 -1.89 -5.05
C LEU A 102 6.08 -2.06 -6.48
N ALA A 103 7.37 -2.37 -6.62
CA ALA A 103 7.95 -2.74 -7.91
C ALA A 103 7.34 -4.02 -8.49
N GLU A 104 6.85 -4.92 -7.62
CA GLU A 104 6.11 -6.14 -7.98
C GLU A 104 4.62 -5.89 -8.31
N GLY A 105 4.14 -4.66 -8.12
CA GLY A 105 2.77 -4.25 -8.42
C GLY A 105 1.68 -4.93 -7.60
N ILE A 106 0.45 -4.86 -8.11
CA ILE A 106 -0.75 -5.48 -7.53
C ILE A 106 -1.16 -6.74 -8.27
N ASP A 107 -1.80 -7.65 -7.54
CA ASP A 107 -2.54 -8.79 -8.08
C ASP A 107 -3.96 -8.37 -8.49
N LEU A 108 -4.31 -8.59 -9.75
CA LEU A 108 -5.58 -8.13 -10.31
C LEU A 108 -6.78 -8.94 -9.80
N THR A 109 -6.59 -10.23 -9.53
CA THR A 109 -7.65 -11.08 -8.94
C THR A 109 -7.93 -10.67 -7.50
N ARG A 110 -6.88 -10.31 -6.75
CA ARG A 110 -7.05 -9.79 -5.39
C ARG A 110 -7.71 -8.41 -5.37
N TYR A 111 -7.39 -7.53 -6.31
CA TYR A 111 -8.12 -6.26 -6.49
C TYR A 111 -9.61 -6.52 -6.73
N GLU A 112 -9.95 -7.39 -7.68
CA GLU A 112 -11.33 -7.73 -8.03
C GLU A 112 -12.11 -8.34 -6.85
N ALA A 113 -11.44 -9.13 -6.00
CA ALA A 113 -12.05 -9.67 -4.79
C ALA A 113 -12.45 -8.58 -3.77
N PHE A 114 -11.75 -7.45 -3.72
CA PHE A 114 -12.13 -6.31 -2.89
C PHE A 114 -13.17 -5.43 -3.57
N SER A 115 -12.93 -5.01 -4.81
CA SER A 115 -13.78 -4.05 -5.53
C SER A 115 -15.09 -4.65 -6.04
N GLY A 116 -15.17 -5.98 -6.16
CA GLY A 116 -16.26 -6.68 -6.85
C GLY A 116 -16.23 -6.52 -8.38
N ARG A 117 -15.19 -5.87 -8.94
CA ARG A 117 -15.03 -5.63 -10.38
C ARG A 117 -13.55 -5.53 -10.79
N GLY A 118 -13.20 -6.04 -11.96
CA GLY A 118 -11.89 -5.77 -12.55
C GLY A 118 -11.65 -4.29 -12.83
N LEU A 119 -10.38 -3.91 -13.00
CA LEU A 119 -10.00 -2.58 -13.50
C LEU A 119 -10.53 -2.36 -14.91
N SER A 120 -10.88 -1.11 -15.23
CA SER A 120 -11.34 -0.73 -16.57
C SER A 120 -10.27 -1.00 -17.63
N SER A 121 -10.56 -1.91 -18.57
CA SER A 121 -9.66 -2.24 -19.68
C SER A 121 -9.36 -1.03 -20.56
N ALA A 122 -10.32 -0.12 -20.74
CA ALA A 122 -10.14 1.12 -21.47
C ALA A 122 -9.13 2.05 -20.79
N ARG A 123 -9.24 2.25 -19.46
CA ARG A 123 -8.27 3.06 -18.70
C ARG A 123 -6.90 2.42 -18.67
N LEU A 124 -6.82 1.10 -18.48
CA LEU A 124 -5.56 0.36 -18.53
C LEU A 124 -4.86 0.56 -19.88
N SER A 125 -5.59 0.46 -21.00
CA SER A 125 -5.02 0.65 -22.33
C SER A 125 -4.45 2.06 -22.52
N VAL A 126 -5.11 3.09 -21.96
CA VAL A 126 -4.61 4.49 -22.02
C VAL A 126 -3.32 4.62 -21.23
N LEU A 127 -3.31 4.20 -19.96
CA LEU A 127 -2.14 4.34 -19.08
C LEU A 127 -0.95 3.49 -19.55
N GLN A 128 -1.20 2.34 -20.17
CA GLN A 128 -0.17 1.53 -20.82
C GLN A 128 0.38 2.21 -22.07
N GLY A 129 -0.50 2.82 -22.89
CA GLY A 129 -0.09 3.61 -24.06
C GLY A 129 0.75 4.84 -23.69
N GLU A 130 0.48 5.44 -22.54
CA GLU A 130 1.30 6.51 -21.94
C GLU A 130 2.57 5.99 -21.25
N GLY A 131 2.73 4.67 -21.15
CA GLY A 131 3.88 4.04 -20.52
C GLY A 131 3.94 4.24 -19.01
N LEU A 132 2.82 4.53 -18.34
CA LEU A 132 2.74 4.76 -16.89
C LEU A 132 2.53 3.47 -16.10
N VAL A 133 1.87 2.47 -16.68
CA VAL A 133 1.70 1.15 -16.07
C VAL A 133 2.10 0.05 -17.04
N ALA A 134 2.44 -1.12 -16.51
CA ALA A 134 2.77 -2.29 -17.30
C ALA A 134 2.27 -3.58 -16.64
N PRO A 135 1.79 -4.57 -17.41
CA PRO A 135 1.47 -5.88 -16.89
C PRO A 135 2.75 -6.62 -16.48
N ILE A 136 2.65 -7.47 -15.45
CA ILE A 136 3.68 -8.44 -15.07
C ILE A 136 3.05 -9.82 -15.25
N GLY A 137 3.47 -10.52 -16.30
CA GLY A 137 2.83 -11.76 -16.73
C GLY A 137 1.34 -11.54 -16.99
N ASN A 138 0.51 -12.50 -16.57
CA ASN A 138 -0.92 -12.50 -16.88
C ASN A 138 -1.82 -12.07 -15.71
N ALA A 139 -1.23 -11.79 -14.53
CA ALA A 139 -2.01 -11.66 -13.30
C ALA A 139 -1.75 -10.35 -12.53
N ARG A 140 -0.71 -9.59 -12.89
CA ARG A 140 -0.27 -8.44 -12.13
C ARG A 140 -0.13 -7.18 -12.96
N LEU A 141 -0.26 -6.03 -12.29
CA LEU A 141 -0.06 -4.70 -12.85
C LEU A 141 0.89 -3.91 -11.95
N ARG A 142 1.88 -3.25 -12.52
CA ARG A 142 2.77 -2.31 -11.81
C ARG A 142 2.76 -0.94 -12.44
N ALA A 143 3.14 0.07 -11.67
CA ALA A 143 3.62 1.33 -12.22
C ALA A 143 5.01 1.14 -12.86
N THR A 144 5.25 1.81 -13.98
CA THR A 144 6.58 1.91 -14.59
C THR A 144 7.42 2.95 -13.84
N PRO A 145 8.73 3.09 -14.13
CA PRO A 145 9.51 4.20 -13.57
C PRO A 145 8.92 5.58 -13.84
N ALA A 146 8.27 5.78 -15.00
CA ALA A 146 7.57 7.02 -15.32
C ALA A 146 6.26 7.16 -14.52
N GLY A 147 5.47 6.09 -14.41
CA GLY A 147 4.25 6.06 -13.61
C GLY A 147 4.51 6.31 -12.12
N MET A 148 5.62 5.80 -11.58
CA MET A 148 5.99 6.01 -10.18
C MET A 148 6.22 7.48 -9.82
N ILE A 149 6.63 8.31 -10.78
CA ILE A 149 6.80 9.77 -10.57
C ILE A 149 5.45 10.46 -10.38
N VAL A 150 4.41 9.97 -11.06
CA VAL A 150 3.05 10.54 -11.05
C VAL A 150 2.04 9.59 -10.40
N LEU A 151 2.50 8.77 -9.45
CA LEU A 151 1.77 7.59 -8.99
C LEU A 151 0.38 7.92 -8.42
N ASP A 152 0.25 9.00 -7.66
CA ASP A 152 -1.03 9.39 -7.07
C ASP A 152 -2.08 9.72 -8.16
N ALA A 153 -1.65 10.30 -9.29
CA ALA A 153 -2.53 10.54 -10.43
C ALA A 153 -2.91 9.23 -11.15
N VAL A 154 -1.96 8.29 -11.28
CA VAL A 154 -2.22 6.95 -11.85
C VAL A 154 -3.24 6.18 -11.00
N VAL A 155 -3.09 6.20 -9.68
CA VAL A 155 -4.03 5.56 -8.74
C VAL A 155 -5.41 6.20 -8.85
N ALA A 156 -5.49 7.53 -8.80
CA ALA A 156 -6.75 8.26 -8.89
C ALA A 156 -7.46 8.08 -10.24
N ASP A 157 -6.72 7.75 -11.30
CA ASP A 157 -7.30 7.42 -12.61
C ASP A 157 -7.87 5.99 -12.65
N LEU A 158 -7.15 5.04 -12.04
CA LEU A 158 -7.55 3.63 -11.97
C LEU A 158 -8.71 3.36 -10.99
N ALA A 159 -8.87 4.18 -9.97
CA ALA A 159 -9.95 4.05 -8.97
C ALA A 159 -11.35 4.48 -9.48
N ARG A 160 -11.46 4.96 -10.73
CA ARG A 160 -12.72 5.44 -11.33
C ARG A 160 -13.62 4.31 -11.82
#